data_AF-A0A8D8S8Y7-F1
#
_entry.id   AF-A0A8D8S8Y7-F1
#
_cell.length_a   1.000
_cell.length_b   1.000
_cell.length_c   1.000
_cell.angle_alpha   90.00
_cell.angle_beta   90.00
_cell.angle_gamma   90.00
#
_symmetry.space_group_name_H-M   'P 1'
#
loop_
_entity.id
_entity.type
_entity.pdbx_description
1 polymer ?
#
loop_
_entity_poly.entity_id
_entity_poly.type
_entity_poly.pdbx_seq_one_letter_code
_entity_poly.pdbx_strand_id
1 'polypeptide(L)'
;MDDQECPRCKTTKYRKPTLKLMVNICGHPLCEGCVDLLFLKGTGNCYECNQPLRRGNFKEQLFDDSHVEKEVEIRKKLLKEYNKVEEDFNSVAEYNDYLEEFEEIIFNLCNDIDILETNKRIDSYKKANKDNIMRNKIRQSKAERELCIIIEEEKEAEAKKRSQLYMMELASKKRKVANKEALIDELTHTTAGAKDIVSVYASRMNSDDYDDVDVASSSLLPLTGIKAGGAHSQELATHFSSGIRIGAGGLMGLSAPTPIVQQLGPLYVYEPIVKLLDGPDYPSWDDIACGTYLKHVRAESVEEKAGGYASSIATMRALHDAFAGLFHTNKPAPLPEPETVPQEPVA
;
A
#
# COMPACT_ATOMS: atom_id res chain seq x y z
N MET A 1 19.76 12.22 -4.97
CA MET A 1 18.96 11.70 -6.11
C MET A 1 19.79 11.99 -7.33
N ASP A 2 20.73 11.11 -7.64
CA ASP A 2 21.55 11.27 -8.85
C ASP A 2 20.66 10.94 -10.04
N ASP A 3 20.47 11.92 -10.92
CA ASP A 3 19.55 11.82 -12.05
C ASP A 3 20.04 10.75 -13.03
N GLN A 4 19.48 9.54 -12.96
CA GLN A 4 19.66 8.50 -13.98
C GLN A 4 19.34 9.09 -15.36
N GLU A 5 20.37 9.13 -16.21
CA GLU A 5 20.28 9.66 -17.57
C GLU A 5 20.39 8.53 -18.58
N CYS A 6 19.65 8.64 -19.69
CA CYS A 6 19.85 7.67 -20.76
C CYS A 6 21.20 7.93 -21.47
N PRO A 7 22.06 6.91 -21.64
CA PRO A 7 23.41 7.07 -22.20
C PRO A 7 23.41 7.56 -23.66
N ARG A 8 22.31 7.37 -24.41
CA ARG A 8 22.19 7.78 -25.81
C ARG A 8 21.69 9.22 -25.99
N CYS A 9 20.67 9.63 -25.24
CA CYS A 9 20.00 10.92 -25.40
C CYS A 9 20.25 11.90 -24.27
N LYS A 10 20.94 11.47 -23.20
CA LYS A 10 21.26 12.24 -21.98
C LYS A 10 20.06 12.99 -21.41
N THR A 11 18.87 12.42 -21.62
CA THR A 11 17.63 12.99 -21.11
C THR A 11 17.39 12.36 -19.76
N THR A 12 17.16 13.20 -18.76
CA THR A 12 16.85 12.80 -17.39
C THR A 12 15.34 12.89 -17.17
N LYS A 13 14.87 12.18 -16.15
CA LYS A 13 13.49 12.25 -15.67
C LYS A 13 13.11 13.69 -15.25
N TYR A 14 14.08 14.48 -14.79
CA TYR A 14 13.88 15.89 -14.44
C TYR A 14 13.44 16.75 -15.64
N ARG A 15 14.05 16.56 -16.82
CA ARG A 15 13.68 17.33 -18.03
C ARG A 15 12.36 16.89 -18.64
N LYS A 16 12.05 15.59 -18.57
CA LYS A 16 10.81 15.02 -19.09
C LYS A 16 10.23 14.05 -18.05
N PRO A 17 9.27 14.50 -17.22
CA PRO A 17 8.68 13.67 -16.16
C PRO A 17 7.94 12.43 -16.68
N THR A 18 7.49 12.43 -17.93
CA THR A 18 6.83 11.30 -18.60
C THR A 18 7.81 10.29 -19.20
N LEU A 19 9.13 10.52 -19.06
CA LEU A 19 10.14 9.61 -19.58
C LEU A 19 10.18 8.33 -18.75
N LYS A 20 9.91 7.20 -19.41
CA LYS A 20 10.13 5.88 -18.85
C LYS A 20 11.53 5.40 -19.23
N LEU A 21 12.33 5.10 -18.21
CA LEU A 21 13.58 4.38 -18.36
C LEU A 21 13.29 2.88 -18.33
N MET A 22 13.88 2.15 -19.27
CA MET A 22 13.81 0.71 -19.36
C MET A 22 15.18 0.10 -19.15
N VAL A 23 15.24 -0.99 -18.40
CA VAL A 23 16.48 -1.71 -18.10
C VAL A 23 16.55 -3.00 -18.90
N ASN A 24 17.78 -3.33 -19.31
CA ASN A 24 18.10 -4.54 -20.05
C ASN A 24 18.63 -5.64 -19.12
N ILE A 25 18.85 -6.84 -19.67
CA ILE A 25 19.45 -7.99 -18.96
C ILE A 25 20.83 -7.74 -18.33
N CYS A 26 21.51 -6.65 -18.70
CA CYS A 26 22.81 -6.26 -18.19
C CYS A 26 22.71 -5.21 -17.06
N GLY A 27 21.51 -4.71 -16.76
CA GLY A 27 21.27 -3.68 -15.74
C GLY A 27 21.39 -2.24 -16.25
N HIS A 28 21.74 -1.97 -17.51
CA HIS A 28 21.92 -0.59 -17.99
C HIS A 28 20.60 0.05 -18.45
N PRO A 29 20.27 1.28 -17.99
CA PRO A 29 19.02 1.96 -18.30
C PRO A 29 19.04 2.67 -19.66
N LEU A 30 17.99 2.52 -20.46
CA LEU A 30 17.76 3.22 -21.72
C LEU A 30 16.36 3.82 -21.76
N CYS A 31 16.21 4.99 -22.38
CA CYS A 31 14.92 5.62 -22.56
C CYS A 31 14.01 4.83 -23.54
N GLU A 32 12.69 4.83 -23.35
CA GLU A 32 11.74 4.15 -24.25
C GLU A 32 11.97 4.48 -25.75
N GLY A 33 12.07 5.76 -26.09
CA GLY A 33 12.36 6.18 -27.48
C GLY A 33 13.75 5.76 -27.98
N CYS A 34 14.71 5.58 -27.07
CA CYS A 34 16.05 5.12 -27.39
C CYS A 34 16.06 3.62 -27.70
N VAL A 35 15.24 2.85 -26.97
CA VAL A 35 15.04 1.42 -27.20
C VAL A 35 14.38 1.19 -28.56
N ASP A 36 13.34 1.95 -28.91
CA ASP A 36 12.70 1.82 -30.22
C ASP A 36 13.64 2.15 -31.37
N LEU A 37 14.41 3.24 -31.24
CA LEU A 37 15.42 3.63 -32.23
C LEU A 37 16.57 2.61 -32.34
N LEU A 38 16.92 1.92 -31.25
CA LEU A 38 17.93 0.86 -31.24
C LEU A 38 17.48 -0.33 -32.10
N PHE A 39 16.20 -0.72 -32.01
CA PHE A 39 15.66 -1.86 -32.77
C PHE A 39 15.22 -1.52 -34.19
N LEU A 40 14.97 -0.26 -34.52
CA LEU A 40 14.76 0.19 -35.90
C LEU A 40 15.96 -0.13 -36.82
N LYS A 41 17.18 -0.18 -36.26
CA LYS A 41 18.41 -0.55 -36.99
C LYS A 41 18.63 -2.07 -37.09
N GLY A 42 17.73 -2.90 -36.52
CA GLY A 42 17.75 -4.35 -36.58
C GLY A 42 18.41 -5.01 -35.37
N THR A 43 19.72 -4.88 -35.21
CA THR A 43 20.46 -5.44 -34.05
C THR A 43 20.79 -4.37 -33.03
N GLY A 44 20.28 -4.53 -31.81
CA GLY A 44 20.58 -3.66 -30.69
C GLY A 44 21.65 -4.26 -29.79
N ASN A 45 22.78 -3.60 -29.64
CA ASN A 45 23.77 -3.90 -28.62
C ASN A 45 23.62 -2.91 -27.47
N CYS A 46 23.92 -3.34 -26.25
CA CYS A 46 24.00 -2.43 -25.12
C CYS A 46 25.11 -1.38 -25.36
N TYR A 47 24.86 -0.11 -25.02
CA TYR A 47 25.85 0.97 -25.22
C TYR A 47 27.02 0.94 -24.24
N GLU A 48 26.88 0.25 -23.11
CA GLU A 48 27.91 0.18 -22.07
C GLU A 48 28.71 -1.13 -22.15
N CYS A 49 28.02 -2.28 -22.19
CA CYS A 49 28.67 -3.59 -22.22
C CYS A 49 28.70 -4.29 -23.58
N ASN A 50 28.16 -3.68 -24.65
CA ASN A 50 28.10 -4.25 -26.01
C ASN A 50 27.41 -5.63 -26.15
N GLN A 51 26.74 -6.11 -25.11
CA GLN A 51 25.99 -7.37 -25.13
C GLN A 51 24.85 -7.32 -26.14
N PRO A 52 24.65 -8.36 -26.98
CA PRO A 52 23.50 -8.41 -27.89
C PRO A 52 22.18 -8.45 -27.11
N LEU A 53 21.29 -7.49 -27.39
CA LEU A 53 19.99 -7.34 -26.74
C LEU A 53 18.85 -7.72 -27.69
N ARG A 54 17.74 -8.20 -27.12
CA ARG A 54 16.48 -8.44 -27.82
C ARG A 54 15.40 -7.52 -27.28
N ARG A 55 14.41 -7.15 -28.10
CA ARG A 55 13.37 -6.19 -27.70
C ARG A 55 12.56 -6.66 -26.47
N GLY A 56 12.27 -7.95 -26.37
CA GLY A 56 11.56 -8.53 -25.22
C GLY A 56 12.38 -8.58 -23.92
N ASN A 57 13.67 -8.23 -23.95
CA ASN A 57 14.54 -8.23 -22.77
C ASN A 57 14.54 -6.87 -22.05
N PHE A 58 13.80 -5.89 -22.55
CA PHE A 58 13.63 -4.59 -21.89
C PHE A 58 12.41 -4.61 -20.97
N LYS A 59 12.56 -4.06 -19.78
CA LYS A 59 11.50 -3.90 -18.77
C LYS A 59 11.56 -2.51 -18.17
N GLU A 60 10.46 -2.02 -17.63
CA GLU A 60 10.44 -0.72 -16.93
C GLU A 60 11.34 -0.77 -15.68
N GLN A 61 12.15 0.26 -15.50
CA GLN A 61 13.02 0.44 -14.33
C GLN A 61 12.15 0.66 -13.09
N LEU A 62 12.37 -0.14 -12.04
CA LEU A 62 11.69 0.01 -10.76
C LEU A 62 12.59 0.65 -9.70
N PHE A 63 13.90 0.41 -9.80
CA PHE A 63 14.89 0.91 -8.84
C PHE A 63 15.86 1.87 -9.52
N ASP A 64 16.28 2.91 -8.81
CA ASP A 64 17.22 3.90 -9.35
C ASP A 64 18.64 3.30 -9.52
N ASP A 65 18.99 2.27 -8.75
CA ASP A 65 20.29 1.60 -8.78
C ASP A 65 20.33 0.43 -9.77
N SER A 66 21.17 0.57 -10.80
CA SER A 66 21.43 -0.46 -11.82
C SER A 66 21.91 -1.79 -11.22
N HIS A 67 22.73 -1.74 -10.17
CA HIS A 67 23.24 -2.93 -9.49
C HIS A 67 22.12 -3.74 -8.82
N VAL A 68 21.20 -3.05 -8.13
CA VAL A 68 20.05 -3.69 -7.48
C VAL A 68 19.15 -4.34 -8.53
N GLU A 69 18.97 -3.72 -9.70
CA GLU A 69 18.19 -4.32 -10.77
C GLU A 69 18.82 -5.61 -11.33
N LYS A 70 20.14 -5.60 -11.57
CA LYS A 70 20.90 -6.78 -12.00
C LYS A 70 20.73 -7.92 -10.99
N GLU A 71 20.88 -7.63 -9.70
CA GLU A 71 20.74 -8.58 -8.61
C GLU A 71 19.32 -9.16 -8.52
N VAL A 72 18.29 -8.31 -8.56
CA VAL A 72 16.89 -8.74 -8.52
C VAL A 72 16.56 -9.64 -9.71
N GLU A 73 17.10 -9.36 -10.90
CA GLU A 73 16.89 -10.21 -12.06
C GLU A 73 17.56 -11.59 -11.90
N ILE A 74 18.80 -11.62 -11.41
CA ILE A 74 19.53 -12.86 -11.13
C ILE A 74 18.79 -13.67 -10.06
N ARG A 75 18.42 -13.05 -8.93
CA ARG A 75 17.67 -13.68 -7.84
C ARG A 75 16.35 -14.26 -8.33
N LYS A 76 15.57 -13.53 -9.14
CA LYS A 76 14.32 -14.04 -9.76
C LYS A 76 14.54 -15.23 -10.70
N LYS A 77 15.66 -15.30 -11.40
CA LYS A 77 16.01 -16.45 -12.25
C LYS A 77 16.39 -17.65 -11.39
N LEU A 78 17.23 -17.44 -10.38
CA LEU A 78 17.72 -18.50 -9.51
C LEU A 78 16.62 -19.08 -8.62
N LEU A 79 15.71 -18.27 -8.05
CA LEU A 79 14.57 -18.75 -7.26
C LEU A 79 13.68 -19.76 -8.03
N LYS A 80 13.67 -19.72 -9.37
CA LYS A 80 12.93 -20.69 -10.18
C LYS A 80 13.60 -22.06 -10.26
N GLU A 81 14.90 -22.12 -10.01
CA GLU A 81 15.72 -23.34 -10.03
C GLU A 81 16.04 -23.81 -8.59
N TYR A 82 16.20 -22.86 -7.65
CA TYR A 82 16.43 -23.03 -6.22
C TYR A 82 15.12 -22.81 -5.45
N ASN A 83 14.19 -23.76 -5.57
CA ASN A 83 12.85 -23.68 -4.98
C ASN A 83 12.62 -24.68 -3.83
N LYS A 84 13.65 -24.96 -3.03
CA LYS A 84 13.51 -25.77 -1.81
C LYS A 84 13.05 -24.90 -0.64
N VAL A 85 12.16 -25.43 0.18
CA VAL A 85 11.61 -24.75 1.37
C VAL A 85 12.21 -25.39 2.62
N GLU A 86 12.16 -24.71 3.77
CA GLU A 86 12.62 -25.23 5.07
C GLU A 86 12.09 -26.65 5.37
N GLU A 87 10.84 -26.94 4.99
CA GLU A 87 10.21 -28.27 5.16
C GLU A 87 10.92 -29.41 4.39
N ASP A 88 11.72 -29.10 3.37
CA ASP A 88 12.45 -30.09 2.57
C ASP A 88 13.78 -30.51 3.23
N PHE A 89 14.16 -29.88 4.35
CA PHE A 89 15.41 -30.13 5.08
C PHE A 89 15.14 -30.78 6.45
N ASN A 90 16.11 -31.55 6.95
CA ASN A 90 15.99 -32.21 8.26
C ASN A 90 16.38 -31.30 9.42
N SER A 91 17.13 -30.21 9.13
CA SER A 91 17.66 -29.28 10.11
C SER A 91 17.64 -27.86 9.58
N VAL A 92 17.38 -26.90 10.47
CA VAL A 92 17.44 -25.46 10.18
C VAL A 92 18.85 -25.05 9.74
N ALA A 93 19.90 -25.70 10.26
CA ALA A 93 21.28 -25.41 9.86
C ALA A 93 21.53 -25.71 8.37
N GLU A 94 21.05 -26.87 7.88
CA GLU A 94 21.19 -27.25 6.47
C GLU A 94 20.41 -26.31 5.54
N TYR A 95 19.26 -25.78 6.02
CA TYR A 95 18.49 -24.79 5.28
C TYR A 95 19.23 -23.44 5.21
N ASN A 96 19.85 -23.00 6.31
CA ASN A 96 20.65 -21.77 6.32
C ASN A 96 21.89 -21.89 5.43
N ASP A 97 22.60 -23.02 5.49
CA ASP A 97 23.75 -23.29 4.59
C ASP A 97 23.30 -23.25 3.12
N TYR A 98 22.12 -23.78 2.80
CA TYR A 98 21.53 -23.70 1.47
C TYR A 98 21.21 -22.27 1.03
N LEU A 99 20.71 -21.42 1.93
CA LEU A 99 20.46 -20.00 1.66
C LEU A 99 21.77 -19.23 1.48
N GLU A 100 22.81 -19.53 2.25
CA GLU A 100 24.14 -18.94 2.08
C GLU A 100 24.76 -19.32 0.73
N GLU A 101 24.71 -20.60 0.33
CA GLU A 101 25.16 -21.04 -1.00
C GLU A 101 24.39 -20.32 -2.13
N PHE A 102 23.09 -20.09 -1.93
CA PHE A 102 22.26 -19.37 -2.88
C PHE A 102 22.69 -17.91 -3.03
N GLU A 103 22.99 -17.22 -1.92
CA GLU A 103 23.47 -15.83 -1.94
C GLU A 103 24.91 -15.72 -2.46
N GLU A 104 25.78 -16.70 -2.20
CA GLU A 104 27.12 -16.78 -2.78
C GLU A 104 27.06 -16.84 -4.31
N ILE A 105 26.15 -17.66 -4.86
CA ILE A 105 25.91 -17.76 -6.30
C ILE A 105 25.40 -16.43 -6.87
N ILE A 106 24.48 -15.75 -6.19
CA ILE A 106 23.99 -14.43 -6.59
C ILE A 106 25.13 -13.43 -6.61
N PHE A 107 25.92 -13.38 -5.55
CA PHE A 107 27.03 -12.44 -5.41
C PHE A 107 28.07 -12.62 -6.51
N ASN A 108 28.44 -13.87 -6.82
CA ASN A 108 29.38 -14.19 -7.90
C ASN A 108 28.84 -13.74 -9.27
N LEU A 109 27.55 -13.97 -9.55
CA LEU A 109 26.93 -13.54 -10.80
C LEU A 109 26.70 -12.03 -10.90
N CYS A 110 26.47 -11.33 -9.78
CA CYS A 110 26.31 -9.88 -9.78
C CYS A 110 27.64 -9.18 -10.06
N ASN A 111 28.72 -9.66 -9.45
CA ASN A 111 30.06 -9.08 -9.57
C ASN A 111 30.89 -9.64 -10.74
N ASP A 112 30.30 -10.52 -11.57
CA ASP A 112 30.96 -11.14 -12.71
C ASP A 112 32.23 -11.94 -12.33
N ILE A 113 32.25 -12.54 -11.13
CA ILE A 113 33.32 -13.39 -10.60
C ILE A 113 32.99 -14.85 -10.97
N ASP A 114 33.94 -15.54 -11.62
CA ASP A 114 33.86 -16.98 -11.97
C ASP A 114 32.50 -17.43 -12.53
N ILE A 115 32.00 -16.68 -13.52
CA ILE A 115 30.71 -16.90 -14.19
C ILE A 115 30.59 -18.33 -14.74
N LEU A 116 31.67 -18.89 -15.28
CA LEU A 116 31.64 -20.22 -15.91
C LEU A 116 31.49 -21.35 -14.88
N GLU A 117 32.20 -21.26 -13.76
CA GLU A 117 32.13 -22.27 -12.70
C GLU A 117 30.79 -22.18 -11.98
N THR A 118 30.34 -20.97 -11.68
CA THR A 118 29.05 -20.71 -11.04
C THR A 118 27.89 -21.22 -11.91
N ASN A 119 27.90 -20.95 -13.22
CA ASN A 119 26.89 -21.49 -14.13
C ASN A 119 26.94 -23.01 -14.24
N LYS A 120 28.13 -23.61 -14.21
CA LYS A 120 28.28 -25.07 -14.20
C LYS A 120 27.71 -25.69 -12.91
N ARG A 121 27.86 -25.01 -11.77
CA ARG A 121 27.28 -25.43 -10.48
C ARG A 121 25.75 -25.37 -10.54
N ILE A 122 25.19 -24.27 -11.08
CA ILE A 122 23.75 -24.12 -11.32
C ILE A 122 23.22 -25.23 -12.25
N ASP A 123 23.89 -25.51 -13.37
CA ASP A 123 23.46 -26.54 -14.31
C ASP A 123 23.53 -27.96 -13.72
N SER A 124 24.54 -28.23 -12.90
CA SER A 124 24.67 -29.50 -12.19
C SER A 124 23.55 -29.67 -11.16
N TYR A 125 23.26 -28.62 -10.38
CA TYR A 125 22.16 -28.61 -9.42
C TYR A 125 20.80 -28.81 -10.12
N LYS A 126 20.58 -28.11 -11.23
CA LYS A 126 19.36 -28.21 -12.03
C LYS A 126 19.13 -29.61 -12.59
N LYS A 127 20.19 -30.29 -13.03
CA LYS A 127 20.11 -31.67 -13.51
C LYS A 127 19.82 -32.65 -12.36
N ALA A 128 20.48 -32.50 -11.22
CA ALA A 128 20.30 -33.38 -10.06
C ALA A 128 18.91 -33.24 -9.42
N ASN A 129 18.36 -32.02 -9.37
CA ASN A 129 17.12 -31.72 -8.66
C ASN A 129 15.91 -31.48 -9.57
N LYS A 130 15.99 -31.83 -10.86
CA LYS A 130 14.94 -31.53 -11.85
C LYS A 130 13.53 -31.97 -11.40
N ASP A 131 13.41 -33.18 -10.85
CA ASP A 131 12.13 -33.73 -10.42
C ASP A 131 11.59 -33.07 -9.17
N ASN A 132 12.49 -32.68 -8.24
CA ASN A 132 12.12 -31.90 -7.06
C ASN A 132 11.66 -30.49 -7.45
N ILE A 133 12.36 -29.85 -8.39
CA ILE A 133 11.99 -28.52 -8.90
C ILE A 133 10.60 -28.58 -9.55
N MET A 134 10.32 -29.62 -10.34
CA MET A 134 9.02 -29.79 -10.99
C MET A 134 7.90 -30.03 -9.97
N ARG A 135 8.13 -30.88 -8.96
CA ARG A 135 7.18 -31.11 -7.86
C ARG A 135 6.91 -29.83 -7.06
N ASN A 136 7.96 -29.09 -6.70
CA ASN A 136 7.83 -27.84 -5.94
C ASN A 136 7.18 -26.71 -6.76
N LYS A 137 7.30 -26.72 -8.09
CA LYS A 137 6.56 -25.77 -8.97
C LYS A 137 5.07 -26.05 -9.04
N ILE A 138 4.66 -27.31 -9.00
CA ILE A 138 3.25 -27.71 -9.02
C ILE A 138 2.65 -27.58 -7.61
N ARG A 139 3.48 -27.74 -6.58
CA ARG A 139 3.11 -27.52 -5.19
C ARG A 139 2.84 -26.02 -4.99
N GLN A 140 1.60 -25.59 -5.23
CA GLN A 140 1.12 -24.32 -4.73
C GLN A 140 1.36 -24.30 -3.22
N SER A 141 2.01 -23.25 -2.70
CA SER A 141 2.29 -23.19 -1.27
C SER A 141 0.97 -23.30 -0.50
N LYS A 142 0.97 -23.97 0.65
CA LYS A 142 -0.25 -24.11 1.46
C LYS A 142 -0.88 -22.74 1.74
N ALA A 143 -0.03 -21.75 2.02
CA ALA A 143 -0.40 -20.36 2.21
C ALA A 143 -1.03 -19.72 0.96
N GLU A 144 -0.49 -19.98 -0.23
CA GLU A 144 -1.06 -19.46 -1.48
C GLU A 144 -2.46 -20.04 -1.76
N ARG A 145 -2.67 -21.32 -1.44
CA ARG A 145 -4.00 -21.95 -1.53
C ARG A 145 -4.99 -21.34 -0.55
N GLU A 146 -4.57 -21.14 0.69
CA GLU A 146 -5.39 -20.49 1.72
C GLU A 146 -5.78 -19.06 1.31
N LEU A 147 -4.84 -18.28 0.79
CA LEU A 147 -5.10 -16.93 0.27
C LEU A 147 -6.09 -16.94 -0.91
N CYS A 148 -5.96 -17.89 -1.84
CA CYS A 148 -6.93 -18.02 -2.94
C CYS A 148 -8.35 -18.27 -2.42
N ILE A 149 -8.51 -19.16 -1.43
CA ILE A 149 -9.82 -19.45 -0.83
C ILE A 149 -10.40 -18.18 -0.19
N ILE A 150 -9.61 -17.44 0.61
CA ILE A 150 -10.05 -16.20 1.26
C ILE A 150 -10.52 -15.16 0.23
N ILE A 151 -9.76 -14.98 -0.86
CA ILE A 151 -10.10 -14.02 -1.92
C ILE A 151 -11.38 -14.45 -2.66
N GLU A 152 -11.59 -15.74 -2.87
CA GLU A 152 -12.82 -16.26 -3.50
C GLU A 152 -14.04 -16.04 -2.61
N GLU A 153 -13.93 -16.32 -1.31
CA GLU A 153 -14.99 -16.09 -0.33
C GLU A 153 -15.35 -14.59 -0.22
N GLU A 154 -14.36 -13.70 -0.20
CA GLU A 154 -14.56 -12.26 -0.18
C GLU A 154 -15.31 -11.79 -1.43
N LYS A 155 -14.88 -12.23 -2.62
CA LYS A 155 -15.56 -11.91 -3.89
C LYS A 155 -16.99 -12.43 -3.94
N GLU A 156 -17.24 -13.63 -3.44
CA GLU A 156 -18.59 -14.17 -3.35
C GLU A 156 -19.48 -13.35 -2.40
N ALA A 157 -18.95 -12.96 -1.25
CA ALA A 157 -19.68 -12.15 -0.27
C ALA A 157 -20.02 -10.78 -0.86
N GLU A 158 -19.08 -10.12 -1.54
CA GLU A 158 -19.32 -8.86 -2.24
C GLU A 158 -20.36 -9.00 -3.36
N ALA A 159 -20.28 -10.07 -4.16
CA ALA A 159 -21.25 -10.34 -5.21
C ALA A 159 -22.66 -10.57 -4.65
N LYS A 160 -22.78 -11.32 -3.54
CA LYS A 160 -24.06 -11.54 -2.83
C LYS A 160 -24.62 -10.23 -2.30
N LYS A 161 -23.80 -9.40 -1.63
CA LYS A 161 -24.21 -8.06 -1.15
C LYS A 161 -24.70 -7.18 -2.30
N ARG A 162 -23.96 -7.13 -3.42
CA ARG A 162 -24.33 -6.34 -4.60
C ARG A 162 -25.64 -6.82 -5.23
N SER A 163 -25.85 -8.13 -5.32
CA SER A 163 -27.10 -8.72 -5.82
C SER A 163 -28.29 -8.40 -4.90
N GLN A 164 -28.11 -8.52 -3.58
CA GLN A 164 -29.14 -8.18 -2.59
C GLN A 164 -29.56 -6.71 -2.68
N LEU A 165 -28.60 -5.78 -2.76
CA LEU A 165 -28.89 -4.36 -2.94
C LEU A 165 -29.66 -4.10 -4.23
N TYR A 166 -29.27 -4.73 -5.34
CA TYR A 166 -29.97 -4.61 -6.62
C TYR A 166 -31.41 -5.14 -6.55
N MET A 167 -31.62 -6.28 -5.90
CA MET A 167 -32.95 -6.87 -5.71
C MET A 167 -33.84 -5.98 -4.82
N MET A 168 -33.27 -5.41 -3.76
CA MET A 168 -33.97 -4.48 -2.86
C MET A 168 -34.37 -3.20 -3.60
N GLU A 169 -33.47 -2.63 -4.42
CA GLU A 169 -33.76 -1.45 -5.24
C GLU A 169 -34.86 -1.73 -6.26
N LEU A 170 -34.83 -2.89 -6.94
CA LEU A 170 -35.87 -3.30 -7.87
C LEU A 170 -37.23 -3.48 -7.17
N ALA A 171 -37.23 -4.06 -5.96
CA ALA A 171 -38.43 -4.23 -5.16
C ALA A 171 -39.02 -2.88 -4.70
N SER A 172 -38.20 -1.95 -4.23
CA SER A 172 -38.62 -0.58 -3.87
C SER A 172 -39.19 0.15 -5.09
N LYS A 173 -38.53 0.06 -6.25
CA LYS A 173 -39.05 0.60 -7.52
C LYS A 173 -40.40 0.01 -7.90
N LYS A 174 -40.57 -1.32 -7.84
CA LYS A 174 -41.85 -2.00 -8.12
C LYS A 174 -42.94 -1.58 -7.13
N ARG A 175 -42.63 -1.47 -5.84
CA ARG A 175 -43.57 -1.00 -4.81
C ARG A 175 -44.02 0.44 -5.09
N LYS A 176 -43.09 1.33 -5.44
CA LYS A 176 -43.40 2.73 -5.81
C LYS A 176 -44.29 2.82 -7.06
N VAL A 177 -44.12 1.92 -8.04
CA VAL A 177 -45.02 1.85 -9.22
C VAL A 177 -46.40 1.32 -8.83
N ALA A 178 -46.48 0.21 -8.09
CA ALA A 178 -47.75 -0.37 -7.66
C ALA A 178 -48.56 0.59 -6.78
N ASN A 179 -47.91 1.34 -5.87
CA ASN A 179 -48.55 2.37 -5.06
C ASN A 179 -49.14 3.50 -5.94
N LYS A 180 -48.43 3.92 -6.99
CA LYS A 180 -48.92 4.92 -7.94
C LYS A 180 -50.10 4.41 -8.77
N GLU A 181 -50.06 3.16 -9.22
CA GLU A 181 -51.16 2.52 -9.94
C GLU A 181 -52.40 2.39 -9.07
N ALA A 182 -52.25 1.97 -7.81
CA ALA A 182 -53.35 1.89 -6.85
C ALA A 182 -54.00 3.26 -6.59
N LEU A 183 -53.21 4.33 -6.52
CA LEU A 183 -53.74 5.70 -6.42
C LEU A 183 -54.58 6.08 -7.65
N ILE A 184 -54.12 5.71 -8.85
CA ILE A 184 -54.85 5.98 -10.09
C ILE A 184 -56.18 5.23 -10.08
N ASP A 185 -56.18 3.94 -9.71
CA ASP A 185 -57.39 3.12 -9.64
C ASP A 185 -58.39 3.63 -8.59
N GLU A 186 -57.91 4.13 -7.45
CA GLU A 186 -58.77 4.74 -6.44
C GLU A 186 -59.41 6.05 -6.92
N LEU A 187 -58.66 6.87 -7.68
CA LEU A 187 -59.16 8.11 -8.27
C LEU A 187 -60.14 7.88 -9.43
N THR A 188 -60.04 6.76 -10.15
CA THR A 188 -60.90 6.47 -11.32
C THR A 188 -62.21 5.79 -10.93
N HIS A 189 -62.20 4.95 -9.88
CA HIS A 189 -63.35 4.13 -9.51
C HIS A 189 -64.13 4.64 -8.30
N THR A 190 -63.57 5.55 -7.49
CA THR A 190 -64.20 6.03 -6.25
C THR A 190 -64.78 7.43 -6.40
N THR A 191 -65.95 7.69 -5.81
CA THR A 191 -66.64 8.99 -5.84
C THR A 191 -66.25 9.92 -4.69
N ALA A 192 -65.26 9.55 -3.88
CA ALA A 192 -64.76 10.37 -2.79
C ALA A 192 -64.01 11.62 -3.31
N GLY A 193 -63.90 12.66 -2.48
CA GLY A 193 -63.24 13.90 -2.86
C GLY A 193 -61.76 13.65 -3.21
N ALA A 194 -61.34 14.02 -4.42
CA ALA A 194 -59.97 13.81 -4.89
C ALA A 194 -58.89 14.36 -3.94
N LYS A 195 -59.20 15.41 -3.19
CA LYS A 195 -58.31 16.01 -2.20
C LYS A 195 -58.04 15.09 -1.00
N ASP A 196 -59.04 14.33 -0.58
CA ASP A 196 -58.95 13.45 0.57
C ASP A 196 -58.15 12.19 0.21
N ILE A 197 -58.39 11.63 -0.99
CA ILE A 197 -57.65 10.46 -1.53
C ILE A 197 -56.14 10.78 -1.64
N VAL A 198 -55.79 11.95 -2.20
CA VAL A 198 -54.39 12.38 -2.33
C VAL A 198 -53.73 12.59 -0.96
N SER A 199 -54.47 13.06 0.05
CA SER A 199 -53.95 13.28 1.40
C SER A 199 -53.61 11.98 2.14
N VAL A 200 -54.43 10.94 1.94
CA VAL A 200 -54.19 9.59 2.50
C VAL A 200 -52.96 8.96 1.84
N TYR A 201 -52.84 9.10 0.51
CA TYR A 201 -51.67 8.62 -0.22
C TYR A 201 -50.37 9.33 0.19
N ALA A 202 -50.39 10.66 0.36
CA ALA A 202 -49.24 11.42 0.84
C ALA A 202 -48.81 10.98 2.25
N SER A 203 -49.76 10.65 3.12
CA SER A 203 -49.48 10.13 4.46
C SER A 203 -48.85 8.74 4.41
N ARG A 204 -49.31 7.87 3.49
CA ARG A 204 -48.77 6.52 3.28
C ARG A 204 -47.38 6.51 2.62
N MET A 205 -47.09 7.45 1.74
CA MET A 205 -45.74 7.61 1.18
C MET A 205 -44.73 8.03 2.25
N ASN A 206 -45.12 8.91 3.17
CA ASN A 206 -44.24 9.35 4.26
C ASN A 206 -43.94 8.23 5.26
N SER A 207 -44.85 7.26 5.46
CA SER A 207 -44.57 6.07 6.28
C SER A 207 -43.67 5.07 5.54
N ASP A 208 -43.90 4.85 4.24
CA ASP A 208 -43.13 3.90 3.43
C ASP A 208 -41.66 4.36 3.21
N ASP A 209 -41.40 5.67 3.14
CA ASP A 209 -40.04 6.23 3.03
C ASP A 209 -39.25 6.15 4.36
N TYR A 210 -39.92 5.97 5.52
CA TYR A 210 -39.27 5.76 6.83
C TYR A 210 -38.77 4.31 7.00
N ASP A 211 -39.47 3.32 6.43
CA ASP A 211 -39.10 1.90 6.52
C ASP A 211 -37.92 1.51 5.61
N ASP A 212 -37.67 2.23 4.50
CA ASP A 212 -36.54 1.95 3.58
C ASP A 212 -35.17 2.39 4.17
N VAL A 213 -35.17 3.25 5.21
CA VAL A 213 -33.94 3.77 5.86
C VAL A 213 -33.43 2.84 6.98
N ASP A 214 -34.33 2.10 7.64
CA ASP A 214 -33.98 1.22 8.78
C ASP A 214 -33.44 -0.16 8.34
N VAL A 215 -33.74 -0.62 7.13
CA VAL A 215 -33.19 -1.88 6.59
C VAL A 215 -31.72 -1.73 6.18
N ALA A 216 -31.29 -0.53 5.76
CA ALA A 216 -29.88 -0.23 5.51
C ALA A 216 -29.05 -0.17 6.81
N SER A 217 -29.67 0.22 7.93
CA SER A 217 -29.02 0.32 9.24
C SER A 217 -29.05 -0.99 10.03
N SER A 218 -30.05 -1.86 9.83
CA SER A 218 -30.26 -3.09 10.62
C SER A 218 -29.51 -4.34 10.12
N SER A 219 -28.84 -4.28 8.96
CA SER A 219 -28.00 -5.40 8.48
C SER A 219 -26.58 -5.39 9.08
N LEU A 220 -26.26 -4.42 9.94
CA LEU A 220 -25.12 -4.46 10.84
C LEU A 220 -25.62 -4.94 12.21
N LEU A 221 -25.51 -6.25 12.48
CA LEU A 221 -25.82 -6.80 13.79
C LEU A 221 -24.88 -6.25 14.88
N PRO A 222 -25.35 -6.16 16.14
CA PRO A 222 -24.70 -5.41 17.20
C PRO A 222 -23.66 -6.26 17.95
N LEU A 223 -22.43 -5.77 18.05
CA LEU A 223 -21.50 -6.21 19.08
C LEU A 223 -21.20 -5.04 20.02
N THR A 224 -21.84 -5.15 21.20
CA THR A 224 -21.40 -4.69 22.54
C THR A 224 -20.87 -3.26 22.70
N GLY A 225 -21.62 -2.46 23.46
CA GLY A 225 -21.39 -1.04 23.64
C GLY A 225 -20.18 -0.65 24.49
N ILE A 226 -19.62 0.50 24.13
CA ILE A 226 -18.89 1.43 24.98
C ILE A 226 -19.40 2.84 24.62
N LYS A 227 -19.64 3.65 25.65
CA LYS A 227 -20.21 5.02 25.57
C LYS A 227 -19.35 5.93 24.69
N ALA A 228 -19.94 6.42 23.60
CA ALA A 228 -19.39 7.50 22.79
C ALA A 228 -19.87 8.86 23.30
N GLY A 229 -18.94 9.64 23.86
CA GLY A 229 -18.97 11.09 23.77
C GLY A 229 -18.08 11.50 22.59
N GLY A 230 -18.52 12.49 21.81
CA GLY A 230 -17.67 13.19 20.85
C GLY A 230 -18.05 12.97 19.38
N ALA A 231 -18.60 14.03 18.80
CA ALA A 231 -18.99 14.21 17.40
C ALA A 231 -17.93 13.78 16.35
N HIS A 232 -18.40 13.07 15.33
CA HIS A 232 -18.15 13.44 13.92
C HIS A 232 -19.11 12.64 13.02
N SER A 233 -20.12 13.32 12.47
CA SER A 233 -21.04 12.79 11.48
C SER A 233 -20.32 12.71 10.12
N GLN A 234 -19.97 11.51 9.68
CA GLN A 234 -19.63 11.26 8.28
C GLN A 234 -20.91 10.91 7.53
N GLU A 235 -21.31 11.77 6.59
CA GLU A 235 -22.40 11.55 5.66
C GLU A 235 -22.15 10.27 4.85
N LEU A 236 -23.08 9.32 4.95
CA LEU A 236 -23.11 8.12 4.11
C LEU A 236 -23.41 8.52 2.67
N ALA A 237 -22.43 8.37 1.78
CA ALA A 237 -22.61 8.61 0.36
C ALA A 237 -23.57 7.56 -0.24
N THR A 238 -24.82 7.95 -0.49
CA THR A 238 -25.79 7.15 -1.24
C THR A 238 -25.41 7.13 -2.72
N HIS A 239 -24.77 6.05 -3.17
CA HIS A 239 -24.32 5.93 -4.55
C HIS A 239 -25.52 5.64 -5.48
N PHE A 240 -25.90 6.61 -6.31
CA PHE A 240 -26.97 6.46 -7.30
C PHE A 240 -26.47 5.69 -8.53
N SER A 241 -26.82 4.41 -8.62
CA SER A 241 -26.45 3.51 -9.72
C SER A 241 -27.67 3.18 -10.58
N SER A 242 -28.07 4.09 -11.48
CA SER A 242 -28.98 3.69 -12.56
C SER A 242 -28.53 4.24 -13.92
N GLY A 243 -28.24 3.31 -14.83
CA GLY A 243 -27.79 3.56 -16.19
C GLY A 243 -28.93 3.91 -17.13
N ILE A 244 -29.39 5.17 -17.09
CA ILE A 244 -30.10 5.80 -18.21
C ILE A 244 -29.39 7.10 -18.53
N ARG A 245 -28.61 7.09 -19.61
CA ARG A 245 -27.99 8.28 -20.19
C ARG A 245 -28.94 8.81 -21.26
N ILE A 246 -29.72 9.82 -20.91
CA ILE A 246 -30.55 10.58 -21.86
C ILE A 246 -30.10 12.05 -21.79
N GLY A 247 -29.44 12.49 -22.86
CA GLY A 247 -29.25 13.91 -23.17
C GLY A 247 -27.87 14.51 -22.91
N ALA A 248 -26.85 14.12 -23.69
CA ALA A 248 -25.72 14.99 -24.05
C ALA A 248 -24.90 14.37 -25.19
N GLY A 249 -25.47 14.37 -26.40
CA GLY A 249 -24.66 14.24 -27.61
C GLY A 249 -24.13 15.61 -27.99
N GLY A 250 -22.81 15.81 -27.91
CA GLY A 250 -22.15 16.96 -28.53
C GLY A 250 -21.06 17.67 -27.74
N LEU A 251 -20.04 16.97 -27.25
CA LEU A 251 -18.64 17.43 -27.39
C LEU A 251 -17.68 16.28 -27.11
N MET A 252 -16.63 16.21 -27.93
CA MET A 252 -15.52 15.28 -27.83
C MET A 252 -14.89 15.26 -26.43
N GLY A 253 -14.67 14.05 -25.92
CA GLY A 253 -13.35 13.61 -25.46
C GLY A 253 -12.70 14.43 -24.35
N LEU A 254 -13.19 14.29 -23.13
CA LEU A 254 -12.35 14.38 -21.94
C LEU A 254 -12.54 13.10 -21.15
N SER A 255 -11.67 12.13 -21.42
CA SER A 255 -11.36 11.08 -20.45
C SER A 255 -10.77 11.78 -19.23
N ALA A 256 -11.61 12.12 -18.26
CA ALA A 256 -11.12 12.39 -16.92
C ALA A 256 -10.29 11.16 -16.52
N PRO A 257 -9.01 11.32 -16.15
CA PRO A 257 -8.23 10.18 -15.69
C PRO A 257 -8.99 9.62 -14.50
N THR A 258 -9.42 8.36 -14.62
CA THR A 258 -9.87 7.56 -13.48
C THR A 258 -8.91 7.87 -12.34
N PRO A 259 -9.39 8.35 -11.18
CA PRO A 259 -8.50 8.48 -10.04
C PRO A 259 -7.92 7.09 -9.86
N ILE A 260 -6.62 6.98 -10.08
CA ILE A 260 -5.85 5.82 -9.67
C ILE A 260 -6.11 5.82 -8.17
N VAL A 261 -7.00 4.94 -7.71
CA VAL A 261 -7.03 4.56 -6.31
C VAL A 261 -5.68 3.91 -6.14
N GLN A 262 -4.68 4.72 -5.79
CA GLN A 262 -3.46 4.22 -5.21
C GLN A 262 -3.97 3.31 -4.11
N GLN A 263 -3.65 2.02 -4.19
CA GLN A 263 -3.75 1.16 -3.03
C GLN A 263 -2.90 1.86 -1.98
N LEU A 264 -3.54 2.74 -1.20
CA LEU A 264 -2.90 3.32 -0.04
C LEU A 264 -2.56 2.08 0.76
N GLY A 265 -1.26 1.83 0.89
CA GLY A 265 -0.76 0.86 1.85
C GLY A 265 -1.29 1.20 3.25
N PRO A 266 -0.90 0.44 4.28
CA PRO A 266 -1.32 0.74 5.64
C PRO A 266 -1.20 2.25 5.91
N LEU A 267 -2.30 2.86 6.37
CA LEU A 267 -2.32 4.30 6.65
C LEU A 267 -1.15 4.64 7.56
N TYR A 268 -0.46 5.74 7.27
CA TYR A 268 0.66 6.18 8.07
C TYR A 268 0.23 6.30 9.54
N VAL A 269 0.80 5.45 10.38
CA VAL A 269 0.72 5.56 11.83
C VAL A 269 1.92 6.39 12.24
N TYR A 270 1.67 7.53 12.90
CA TYR A 270 2.75 8.34 13.43
C TYR A 270 3.42 7.60 14.58
N GLU A 271 4.62 7.12 14.35
CA GLU A 271 5.52 6.69 15.41
C GLU A 271 6.38 7.90 15.82
N PRO A 272 6.30 8.35 17.08
CA PRO A 272 7.16 9.42 17.55
C PRO A 272 8.62 8.98 17.44
N ILE A 273 9.48 9.90 17.00
CA ILE A 273 10.92 9.64 16.88
C ILE A 273 11.47 9.37 18.28
N VAL A 274 11.72 8.10 18.60
CA VAL A 274 12.42 7.70 19.82
C VAL A 274 13.90 7.98 19.60
N LYS A 275 14.41 9.06 20.21
CA LYS A 275 15.84 9.34 20.22
C LYS A 275 16.48 8.46 21.28
N LEU A 276 17.36 7.55 20.85
CA LEU A 276 18.20 6.80 21.77
C LEU A 276 19.21 7.79 22.39
N LEU A 277 18.96 8.15 23.64
CA LEU A 277 19.86 9.00 24.41
C LEU A 277 20.75 8.06 25.23
N ASP A 278 22.03 7.94 24.85
CA ASP A 278 23.04 7.23 25.63
C ASP A 278 23.42 8.06 26.86
N GLY A 279 22.48 8.22 27.78
CA GLY A 279 22.57 9.16 28.90
C GLY A 279 21.49 8.95 29.95
N PRO A 280 21.61 9.60 31.12
CA PRO A 280 20.51 9.67 32.08
C PRO A 280 19.35 10.47 31.49
N ASP A 281 18.13 10.18 31.94
CA ASP A 281 16.97 11.01 31.61
C ASP A 281 17.21 12.46 32.07
N TYR A 282 16.92 13.40 31.19
CA TYR A 282 17.02 14.82 31.50
C TYR A 282 15.80 15.28 32.32
N PRO A 283 15.93 16.33 33.14
CA PRO A 283 14.84 16.84 33.97
C PRO A 283 13.67 17.36 33.12
N SER A 284 12.44 17.21 33.63
CA SER A 284 11.23 17.62 32.91
C SER A 284 11.12 19.14 32.78
N TRP A 285 10.22 19.61 31.90
CA TRP A 285 9.97 21.05 31.68
C TRP A 285 9.60 21.76 32.98
N ASP A 286 8.79 21.11 33.82
CA ASP A 286 8.34 21.63 35.11
C ASP A 286 9.49 21.70 36.13
N ASP A 287 10.40 20.72 36.11
CA ASP A 287 11.58 20.70 36.97
C ASP A 287 12.56 21.82 36.63
N ILE A 288 12.67 22.20 35.35
CA ILE A 288 13.54 23.32 34.93
C ILE A 288 12.87 24.66 35.27
N ALA A 289 11.56 24.78 35.09
CA ALA A 289 10.80 26.00 35.37
C ALA A 289 10.70 26.30 36.88
N CYS A 290 10.46 25.28 37.71
CA CYS A 290 10.30 25.42 39.16
C CYS A 290 11.57 25.13 39.96
N GLY A 291 12.58 24.53 39.34
CA GLY A 291 13.81 24.10 40.01
C GLY A 291 14.88 25.16 40.12
N THR A 292 16.07 24.72 40.52
CA THR A 292 17.23 25.61 40.75
C THR A 292 18.02 25.94 39.48
N TYR A 293 17.67 25.34 38.34
CA TYR A 293 18.40 25.46 37.08
C TYR A 293 18.41 26.89 36.52
N LEU A 294 17.39 27.69 36.81
CA LEU A 294 17.27 29.07 36.34
C LEU A 294 17.94 30.11 37.27
N LYS A 295 18.48 29.71 38.43
CA LYS A 295 19.05 30.66 39.42
C LYS A 295 20.22 31.49 38.88
N HIS A 296 21.02 30.90 38.00
CA HIS A 296 22.21 31.53 37.42
C HIS A 296 22.00 31.93 35.95
N VAL A 297 20.77 31.81 35.45
CA VAL A 297 20.41 32.14 34.07
C VAL A 297 19.80 33.53 34.03
N ARG A 298 20.16 34.33 33.02
CA ARG A 298 19.62 35.69 32.85
C ARG A 298 18.10 35.64 32.70
N ALA A 299 17.41 36.60 33.32
CA ALA A 299 15.98 36.80 33.07
C ALA A 299 15.71 37.31 31.64
N GLU A 300 14.54 36.96 31.11
CA GLU A 300 14.06 37.33 29.78
C GLU A 300 13.70 38.82 29.71
N SER A 301 14.07 39.49 28.61
CA SER A 301 13.52 40.80 28.28
C SER A 301 12.13 40.68 27.66
N VAL A 302 11.30 41.72 27.79
CA VAL A 302 9.94 41.77 27.20
C VAL A 302 10.00 41.63 25.66
N GLU A 303 11.02 42.18 25.02
CA GLU A 303 11.24 42.09 23.57
C GLU A 303 11.59 40.66 23.13
N GLU A 304 12.42 39.96 23.90
CA GLU A 304 12.85 38.59 23.62
C GLU A 304 11.70 37.60 23.81
N LYS A 305 10.88 37.83 24.84
CA LYS A 305 9.67 37.06 25.08
C LYS A 305 8.66 37.19 23.94
N ALA A 306 8.52 38.39 23.38
CA ALA A 306 7.70 38.60 22.18
C ALA A 306 8.26 37.86 20.94
N GLY A 307 9.58 37.66 20.88
CA GLY A 307 10.26 36.81 19.88
C GLY A 307 10.21 35.31 20.16
N GLY A 308 9.51 34.86 21.21
CA GLY A 308 9.38 33.45 21.58
C GLY A 308 10.60 32.88 22.32
N TYR A 309 11.52 33.73 22.79
CA TYR A 309 12.62 33.31 23.64
C TYR A 309 12.17 33.18 25.08
N ALA A 310 12.49 32.03 25.69
CA ALA A 310 12.40 31.84 27.12
C ALA A 310 13.72 31.26 27.66
N SER A 311 14.16 31.75 28.82
CA SER A 311 15.38 31.30 29.50
C SER A 311 15.29 29.81 29.87
N SER A 312 14.07 29.31 30.12
CA SER A 312 13.81 27.87 30.31
C SER A 312 14.12 27.03 29.07
N ILE A 313 13.80 27.52 27.87
CA ILE A 313 14.05 26.82 26.60
C ILE A 313 15.56 26.72 26.33
N ALA A 314 16.30 27.80 26.57
CA ALA A 314 17.76 27.81 26.40
C ALA A 314 18.44 26.84 27.37
N THR A 315 17.99 26.83 28.62
CA THR A 315 18.51 25.94 29.67
C THR A 315 18.21 24.48 29.35
N MET A 316 17.00 24.18 28.87
CA MET A 316 16.60 22.84 28.45
C MET A 316 17.47 22.31 27.32
N ARG A 317 17.71 23.11 26.28
CA ARG A 317 18.58 22.70 25.15
C ARG A 317 19.99 22.38 25.64
N ALA A 318 20.55 23.22 26.50
CA ALA A 318 21.88 22.99 27.07
C ALA A 318 21.93 21.70 27.92
N LEU A 319 20.88 21.40 28.69
CA LEU A 319 20.80 20.17 29.48
C LEU A 319 20.63 18.94 28.57
N HIS A 320 19.78 19.01 27.55
CA HIS A 320 19.61 17.91 26.59
C HIS A 320 20.94 17.56 25.91
N ASP A 321 21.69 18.57 25.44
CA ASP A 321 23.00 18.36 24.80
C ASP A 321 24.05 17.84 25.80
N ALA A 322 23.98 18.26 27.06
CA ALA A 322 24.90 17.79 28.09
C ALA A 322 24.61 16.36 28.55
N PHE A 323 23.33 15.94 28.59
CA PHE A 323 22.93 14.59 28.99
C PHE A 323 22.99 13.58 27.84
N ALA A 324 22.82 14.04 26.60
CA ALA A 324 22.95 13.19 25.42
C ALA A 324 24.41 12.73 25.23
N GLY A 325 24.68 11.43 25.39
CA GLY A 325 25.98 10.83 25.11
C GLY A 325 26.94 10.73 26.30
N LEU A 326 26.49 11.00 27.53
CA LEU A 326 27.29 10.80 28.75
C LEU A 326 27.75 9.36 28.96
N PHE A 327 26.96 8.38 28.51
CA PHE A 327 27.25 6.95 28.68
C PHE A 327 27.82 6.29 27.43
N HIS A 328 28.46 7.06 26.54
CA HIS A 328 29.10 6.51 25.34
C HIS A 328 30.11 5.41 25.71
N THR A 329 29.61 4.18 25.68
CA THR A 329 30.35 2.94 25.81
C THR A 329 30.05 2.21 24.51
N ASN A 330 31.06 1.55 23.92
CA ASN A 330 30.92 0.71 22.73
C ASN A 330 29.98 -0.46 23.01
N LYS A 331 28.67 -0.21 23.09
CA LYS A 331 27.66 -1.26 23.14
C LYS A 331 27.18 -1.51 21.72
N PRO A 332 27.22 -2.77 21.25
CA PRO A 332 26.55 -3.14 20.02
C PRO A 332 25.06 -2.79 20.16
N ALA A 333 24.47 -2.27 19.08
CA ALA A 333 23.08 -1.86 19.02
C ALA A 333 22.15 -2.95 19.61
N PRO A 334 21.15 -2.60 20.44
CA PRO A 334 20.18 -3.58 20.91
C PRO A 334 19.42 -4.14 19.71
N LEU A 335 19.35 -5.47 19.62
CA LEU A 335 18.45 -6.14 18.69
C LEU A 335 17.01 -5.71 19.00
N PRO A 336 16.14 -5.51 17.99
CA PRO A 336 14.74 -5.21 18.23
C PRO A 336 14.12 -6.33 19.06
N GLU A 337 13.56 -5.97 20.22
CA GLU A 337 12.83 -6.93 21.05
C GLU A 337 11.57 -7.41 20.30
N PRO A 338 11.21 -8.70 20.44
CA PRO A 338 10.04 -9.25 19.77
C PRO A 338 8.77 -8.55 20.30
N GLU A 339 7.94 -8.10 19.36
CA GLU A 339 6.63 -7.50 19.61
C GLU A 339 5.81 -8.38 20.57
N THR A 340 5.69 -7.96 21.83
CA THR A 340 4.71 -8.55 22.74
C THR A 340 3.34 -8.08 22.31
N VAL A 341 2.62 -8.95 21.61
CA VAL A 341 1.19 -8.82 21.30
C VAL A 341 0.43 -8.51 22.59
N PRO A 342 -0.29 -7.37 22.68
CA PRO A 342 -1.13 -7.10 23.83
C PRO A 342 -2.28 -8.12 23.83
N GLN A 343 -2.29 -8.99 24.83
CA GLN A 343 -3.45 -9.84 25.13
C GLN A 343 -4.61 -8.94 25.54
N GLU A 344 -5.70 -9.00 24.78
CA GLU A 344 -6.96 -8.32 25.11
C GLU A 344 -7.46 -8.78 26.49
N PRO A 345 -7.94 -7.86 27.35
CA PRO A 345 -8.54 -8.24 28.60
C PRO A 345 -9.88 -8.93 28.34
N VAL A 346 -9.98 -10.18 28.80
CA VAL A 346 -11.24 -10.90 28.94
C VAL A 346 -12.12 -10.11 29.93
N ALA A 347 -13.21 -9.52 29.42
CA ALA A 347 -14.36 -9.06 30.22
C ALA A 347 -15.64 -9.19 29.40
#